data_AF-A0A0F9BKT7-F1
#
_entry.id   AF-A0A0F9BKT7-F1
#
_cell.length_a   1.000
_cell.length_b   1.000
_cell.length_c   1.000
_cell.angle_alpha   90.00
_cell.angle_beta   90.00
_cell.angle_gamma   90.00
#
_symmetry.space_group_name_H-M   'P 1'
#
loop_
_entity.id
_entity.type
_entity.pdbx_description
1 polymer ?
#
loop_
_entity_poly.entity_id
_entity_poly.type
_entity_poly.pdbx_seq_one_letter_code
_entity_poly.pdbx_strand_id
1 'polypeptide(L)'
;MQVPLRNRGLLFASGTVVPSSVDGYQTGCIFQQTDGGAGAALYVNEGSVTSCTFNAITGGAGGTTLDSLTDISVSLSYGSGAILVADGNSFEEKALSGDATLDSAGALTIAALAVDTAELAAGAVETGKIVGIASGKILIGVDGTSSNNTTVLLSGDVTMSNAGVVTIASGAVEDSMIEGLANGAIIVGSDGTPGGNTKVTVTGDIAMDSSGVTTWGGADIDLGSSGAVGSVDIFPTTASRGKLAFLATNTSSGDHTLTITNAAHDGAYTYTIPDATASTTFLMAVGGQSPVFTNVYAGAD
;
A
#
# COMPACT_ATOMS: atom_id res chain seq x y z
N MET A 1 -5.64 -68.17 86.58
CA MET A 1 -4.48 -67.63 85.82
C MET A 1 -5.05 -66.81 84.66
N GLN A 2 -5.27 -65.52 84.90
CA GLN A 2 -5.88 -64.60 83.94
C GLN A 2 -4.83 -64.26 82.88
N VAL A 3 -5.14 -64.59 81.62
CA VAL A 3 -4.32 -64.24 80.46
C VAL A 3 -4.10 -62.72 80.43
N PRO A 4 -2.93 -62.21 79.99
CA PRO A 4 -2.53 -60.82 80.20
C PRO A 4 -3.55 -59.82 79.68
N LEU A 5 -3.89 -58.85 80.53
CA LEU A 5 -4.72 -57.68 80.23
C LEU A 5 -4.03 -56.78 79.19
N ARG A 6 -4.05 -57.17 77.91
CA ARG A 6 -3.60 -56.31 76.80
C ARG A 6 -4.70 -55.37 76.27
N ASN A 7 -5.97 -55.61 76.63
CA ASN A 7 -7.15 -54.90 76.10
C ASN A 7 -8.09 -54.38 77.22
N ARG A 8 -7.63 -53.50 78.11
CA ARG A 8 -8.43 -53.03 79.27
C ARG A 8 -9.43 -51.89 78.99
N GLY A 9 -9.44 -51.31 77.79
CA GLY A 9 -10.27 -50.16 77.48
C GLY A 9 -11.16 -50.38 76.26
N LEU A 10 -12.16 -49.53 76.11
CA LEU A 10 -13.01 -49.44 74.93
C LEU A 10 -12.19 -48.94 73.74
N LEU A 11 -12.52 -49.45 72.55
CA LEU A 11 -12.00 -48.97 71.26
C LEU A 11 -12.99 -48.04 70.56
N PHE A 12 -14.28 -48.13 70.91
CA PHE A 12 -15.34 -47.26 70.41
C PHE A 12 -16.29 -46.91 71.56
N ALA A 13 -16.68 -45.65 71.63
CA ALA A 13 -17.63 -45.14 72.62
C ALA A 13 -18.44 -43.99 72.04
N SER A 14 -19.54 -43.63 72.70
CA SER A 14 -20.37 -42.49 72.32
C SER A 14 -21.07 -41.89 73.53
N GLY A 15 -21.47 -40.63 73.42
CA GLY A 15 -22.20 -39.92 74.47
C GLY A 15 -22.24 -38.42 74.22
N THR A 16 -22.94 -37.68 75.07
CA THR A 16 -23.03 -36.20 74.98
C THR A 16 -21.83 -35.48 75.60
N VAL A 17 -21.09 -36.15 76.49
CA VAL A 17 -19.92 -35.58 77.17
C VAL A 17 -18.67 -36.37 76.80
N VAL A 18 -17.69 -35.68 76.21
CA VAL A 18 -16.39 -36.27 75.87
C VAL A 18 -15.63 -36.61 77.17
N PRO A 19 -15.23 -37.87 77.39
CA PRO A 19 -14.49 -38.26 78.59
C PRO A 19 -13.11 -37.57 78.69
N SER A 20 -12.70 -37.16 79.90
CA SER A 20 -11.38 -36.57 80.15
C SER A 20 -10.78 -37.11 81.44
N SER A 21 -9.52 -37.53 81.38
CA SER A 21 -8.73 -38.02 82.51
C SER A 21 -9.34 -39.21 83.27
N VAL A 22 -10.14 -40.04 82.59
CA VAL A 22 -10.76 -41.24 83.16
C VAL A 22 -10.15 -42.53 82.59
N ASP A 23 -10.22 -43.61 83.35
CA ASP A 23 -9.81 -44.97 82.94
C ASP A 23 -10.84 -45.61 82.02
N GLY A 24 -10.43 -46.59 81.23
CA GLY A 24 -11.33 -47.47 80.47
C GLY A 24 -11.48 -47.17 78.98
N TYR A 25 -10.68 -46.28 78.41
CA TYR A 25 -10.64 -46.01 76.96
C TYR A 25 -9.24 -46.27 76.44
N GLN A 26 -9.05 -47.19 75.50
CA GLN A 26 -7.70 -47.42 74.95
C GLN A 26 -7.20 -46.19 74.20
N THR A 27 -5.88 -45.99 74.13
CA THR A 27 -5.28 -45.05 73.17
C THR A 27 -5.73 -45.45 71.76
N GLY A 28 -6.18 -44.49 70.96
CA GLY A 28 -6.81 -44.70 69.66
C GLY A 28 -8.32 -45.00 69.72
N CYS A 29 -8.94 -45.06 70.91
CA CYS A 29 -10.39 -45.20 71.01
C CYS A 29 -11.09 -44.06 70.27
N ILE A 30 -12.11 -44.40 69.49
CA ILE A 30 -12.95 -43.42 68.80
C ILE A 30 -14.17 -43.12 69.68
N PHE A 31 -14.40 -41.84 69.96
CA PHE A 31 -15.60 -41.37 70.65
C PHE A 31 -16.48 -40.56 69.72
N GLN A 32 -17.73 -40.98 69.56
CA GLN A 32 -18.74 -40.22 68.84
C GLN A 32 -19.51 -39.33 69.82
N GLN A 33 -19.31 -38.02 69.76
CA GLN A 33 -20.11 -37.09 70.52
C GLN A 33 -21.48 -36.93 69.86
N THR A 34 -22.53 -37.38 70.55
CA THR A 34 -23.87 -37.52 69.94
C THR A 34 -24.61 -36.19 69.76
N ASP A 35 -24.15 -35.12 70.40
CA ASP A 35 -24.63 -33.74 70.27
C ASP A 35 -23.55 -32.77 69.76
N GLY A 36 -22.42 -33.31 69.27
CA GLY A 36 -21.32 -32.54 68.72
C GLY A 36 -21.67 -31.95 67.34
N GLY A 37 -21.24 -30.71 67.09
CA GLY A 37 -21.35 -30.05 65.79
C GLY A 37 -20.30 -30.53 64.77
N ALA A 38 -20.31 -29.96 63.57
CA ALA A 38 -19.26 -30.21 62.57
C ALA A 38 -17.86 -29.90 63.15
N GLY A 39 -16.89 -30.81 62.95
CA GLY A 39 -15.54 -30.69 63.52
C GLY A 39 -15.40 -31.10 64.99
N ALA A 40 -16.50 -31.46 65.66
CA ALA A 40 -16.54 -31.86 67.07
C ALA A 40 -17.45 -33.08 67.32
N ALA A 41 -17.78 -33.87 66.29
CA ALA A 41 -18.66 -35.05 66.44
C ALA A 41 -17.88 -36.36 66.66
N LEU A 42 -16.59 -36.38 66.30
CA LEU A 42 -15.71 -37.55 66.44
C LEU A 42 -14.43 -37.13 67.14
N TYR A 43 -13.98 -37.95 68.08
CA TYR A 43 -12.75 -37.74 68.84
C TYR A 43 -11.93 -39.02 68.85
N VAL A 44 -10.60 -38.88 68.98
CA VAL A 44 -9.68 -39.98 69.21
C VAL A 44 -8.98 -39.81 70.56
N ASN A 45 -8.90 -40.88 71.34
CA ASN A 45 -8.15 -40.84 72.59
C ASN A 45 -6.64 -40.88 72.30
N GLU A 46 -5.94 -39.78 72.55
CA GLU A 46 -4.48 -39.71 72.48
C GLU A 46 -3.82 -39.93 73.85
N GLY A 47 -4.63 -39.94 74.92
CA GLY A 47 -4.20 -40.28 76.28
C GLY A 47 -3.95 -41.78 76.47
N SER A 48 -3.60 -42.16 77.70
CA SER A 48 -3.39 -43.57 78.06
C SER A 48 -4.70 -44.25 78.46
N VAL A 49 -4.67 -45.58 78.60
CA VAL A 49 -5.87 -46.34 79.03
C VAL A 49 -6.39 -45.90 80.40
N THR A 50 -5.49 -45.46 81.29
CA THR A 50 -5.81 -45.06 82.67
C THR A 50 -6.12 -43.57 82.81
N SER A 51 -5.95 -42.79 81.74
CA SER A 51 -6.22 -41.35 81.72
C SER A 51 -6.43 -40.90 80.28
N CYS A 52 -7.68 -40.95 79.83
CA CYS A 52 -8.02 -40.58 78.46
C CYS A 52 -7.84 -39.07 78.21
N THR A 53 -7.50 -38.74 76.97
CA THR A 53 -7.45 -37.37 76.45
C THR A 53 -7.99 -37.44 75.03
N PHE A 54 -9.30 -37.20 74.90
CA PHE A 54 -9.97 -37.26 73.61
C PHE A 54 -9.79 -35.94 72.88
N ASN A 55 -9.04 -35.97 71.78
CA ASN A 55 -8.87 -34.85 70.87
C ASN A 55 -9.83 -35.00 69.70
N ALA A 56 -10.47 -33.91 69.29
CA ALA A 56 -11.39 -33.94 68.17
C ALA A 56 -10.64 -34.42 66.92
N ILE A 57 -11.21 -35.40 66.22
CA ILE A 57 -10.77 -35.74 64.87
C ILE A 57 -11.28 -34.61 63.99
N THR A 58 -10.50 -33.54 63.96
CA THR A 58 -10.62 -32.54 62.91
C THR A 58 -10.13 -33.26 61.66
N GLY A 59 -11.05 -33.62 60.75
CA GLY A 59 -10.65 -33.95 59.39
C GLY A 59 -9.89 -32.71 58.95
N GLY A 60 -8.55 -32.82 58.84
CA GLY A 60 -7.66 -31.67 58.68
C GLY A 60 -8.32 -30.76 57.69
N ALA A 61 -8.84 -29.63 58.18
CA ALA A 61 -9.74 -28.84 57.38
C ALA A 61 -8.90 -28.46 56.18
N GLY A 62 -9.19 -29.07 55.02
CA GLY A 62 -8.61 -28.63 53.76
C GLY A 62 -8.81 -27.12 53.79
N GLY A 63 -7.69 -26.40 53.72
CA GLY A 63 -7.62 -25.05 54.23
C GLY A 63 -8.86 -24.22 53.87
N THR A 64 -9.55 -23.63 54.85
CA THR A 64 -10.75 -22.82 54.57
C THR A 64 -10.40 -21.62 53.69
N THR A 65 -9.13 -21.24 53.70
CA THR A 65 -8.46 -20.35 52.77
C THR A 65 -7.19 -21.03 52.27
N LEU A 66 -6.72 -20.64 51.08
CA LEU A 66 -5.42 -21.06 50.56
C LEU A 66 -4.27 -20.81 51.57
N ASP A 67 -4.39 -19.74 52.37
CA ASP A 67 -3.44 -19.35 53.41
C ASP A 67 -3.24 -20.39 54.53
N SER A 68 -4.20 -21.30 54.69
CA SER A 68 -4.15 -22.36 55.72
C SER A 68 -3.57 -23.68 55.21
N LEU A 69 -3.16 -23.74 53.95
CA LEU A 69 -2.45 -24.89 53.39
C LEU A 69 -0.95 -24.75 53.63
N THR A 70 -0.30 -25.84 54.04
CA THR A 70 1.13 -25.83 54.43
C THR A 70 2.09 -25.71 53.25
N ASP A 71 1.63 -25.95 52.04
CA ASP A 71 2.38 -25.76 50.79
C ASP A 71 2.33 -24.31 50.28
N ILE A 72 1.56 -23.43 50.94
CA ILE A 72 1.66 -21.98 50.80
C ILE A 72 2.51 -21.45 51.96
N SER A 73 3.76 -21.04 51.70
CA SER A 73 4.72 -20.69 52.77
C SER A 73 4.68 -19.24 53.24
N VAL A 74 3.84 -18.41 52.63
CA VAL A 74 3.67 -17.00 53.00
C VAL A 74 2.21 -16.65 53.20
N SER A 75 1.97 -15.70 54.12
CA SER A 75 0.64 -15.10 54.26
C SER A 75 0.23 -14.42 52.95
N LEU A 76 -0.88 -14.87 52.36
CA LEU A 76 -1.44 -14.30 51.15
C LEU A 76 -1.93 -12.87 51.42
N SER A 77 -1.48 -11.91 50.60
CA SER A 77 -1.93 -10.52 50.66
C SER A 77 -3.20 -10.27 49.84
N TYR A 78 -3.55 -11.20 48.94
CA TYR A 78 -4.63 -11.07 47.96
C TYR A 78 -4.45 -9.82 47.09
N GLY A 79 -3.21 -9.62 46.63
CA GLY A 79 -2.86 -8.53 45.74
C GLY A 79 -3.65 -8.60 44.44
N SER A 80 -4.11 -7.46 43.93
CA SER A 80 -4.74 -7.37 42.61
C SER A 80 -3.80 -7.95 41.55
N GLY A 81 -4.30 -8.88 40.72
CA GLY A 81 -3.51 -9.47 39.65
C GLY A 81 -2.44 -10.46 40.10
N ALA A 82 -2.49 -10.93 41.35
CA ALA A 82 -1.54 -11.91 41.84
C ALA A 82 -1.92 -13.34 41.44
N ILE A 83 -0.89 -14.15 41.21
CA ILE A 83 -0.98 -15.58 40.93
C ILE A 83 -0.15 -16.35 41.96
N LEU A 84 -0.51 -17.63 42.19
CA LEU A 84 0.32 -18.54 42.96
C LEU A 84 1.36 -19.18 42.05
N VAL A 85 2.63 -18.89 42.31
CA VAL A 85 3.78 -19.41 41.54
C VAL A 85 4.51 -20.41 42.40
N ALA A 86 4.72 -21.62 41.89
CA ALA A 86 5.57 -22.59 42.56
C ALA A 86 7.05 -22.15 42.44
N ASP A 87 7.77 -22.10 43.56
CA ASP A 87 9.19 -21.71 43.60
C ASP A 87 10.15 -22.90 43.67
N GLY A 88 9.60 -24.12 43.65
CA GLY A 88 10.34 -25.38 43.79
C GLY A 88 10.23 -26.00 45.19
N ASN A 89 9.75 -25.26 46.18
CA ASN A 89 9.54 -25.74 47.55
C ASN A 89 8.09 -25.53 48.04
N SER A 90 7.46 -24.44 47.61
CA SER A 90 6.10 -24.04 47.98
C SER A 90 5.45 -23.26 46.84
N PHE A 91 4.22 -22.82 47.04
CA PHE A 91 3.59 -21.80 46.22
C PHE A 91 3.60 -20.45 46.92
N GLU A 92 3.91 -19.42 46.13
CA GLU A 92 4.08 -18.06 46.58
C GLU A 92 3.17 -17.13 45.80
N GLU A 93 2.54 -16.17 46.49
CA GLU A 93 1.80 -15.10 45.81
C GLU A 93 2.78 -14.16 45.10
N LYS A 94 2.59 -13.97 43.79
CA LYS A 94 3.36 -13.04 42.97
C LYS A 94 2.43 -12.23 42.06
N ALA A 95 2.57 -10.91 42.12
CA ALA A 95 1.92 -10.02 41.17
C ALA A 95 2.56 -10.19 39.78
N LEU A 96 1.75 -10.42 38.75
CA LEU A 96 2.22 -10.31 37.37
C LEU A 96 2.41 -8.82 37.05
N SER A 97 3.67 -8.39 36.84
CA SER A 97 4.02 -6.97 36.66
C SER A 97 5.21 -6.78 35.72
N GLY A 98 5.38 -5.54 35.23
CA GLY A 98 6.39 -5.16 34.24
C GLY A 98 5.77 -5.12 32.84
N ASP A 99 6.31 -5.95 31.95
CA ASP A 99 5.89 -6.08 30.54
C ASP A 99 4.50 -6.69 30.37
N ALA A 100 4.08 -7.51 31.33
CA ALA A 100 2.73 -8.02 31.45
C ALA A 100 2.16 -7.64 32.82
N THR A 101 0.90 -7.24 32.85
CA THR A 101 0.16 -6.93 34.07
C THR A 101 -1.18 -7.63 34.06
N LEU A 102 -1.60 -8.15 35.21
CA LEU A 102 -2.95 -8.69 35.42
C LEU A 102 -3.69 -7.74 36.37
N ASP A 103 -4.94 -7.39 36.08
CA ASP A 103 -5.75 -6.60 37.01
C ASP A 103 -6.65 -7.48 37.91
N SER A 104 -7.35 -6.86 38.86
CA SER A 104 -8.27 -7.56 39.76
C SER A 104 -9.56 -8.02 39.10
N ALA A 105 -9.85 -7.58 37.87
CA ALA A 105 -10.93 -8.09 37.03
C ALA A 105 -10.49 -9.27 36.14
N GLY A 106 -9.20 -9.63 36.18
CA GLY A 106 -8.60 -10.71 35.39
C GLY A 106 -8.17 -10.30 33.98
N ALA A 107 -8.12 -9.01 33.67
CA ALA A 107 -7.63 -8.53 32.38
C ALA A 107 -6.09 -8.58 32.33
N LEU A 108 -5.55 -9.31 31.35
CA LEU A 108 -4.12 -9.34 31.05
C LEU A 108 -3.78 -8.24 30.04
N THR A 109 -2.91 -7.31 30.42
CA THR A 109 -2.39 -6.25 29.55
C THR A 109 -0.91 -6.44 29.32
N ILE A 110 -0.49 -6.34 28.06
CA ILE A 110 0.92 -6.29 27.66
C ILE A 110 1.29 -4.83 27.41
N ALA A 111 2.40 -4.37 27.99
CA ALA A 111 2.86 -3.00 27.86
C ALA A 111 3.24 -2.68 26.41
N ALA A 112 3.16 -1.39 26.03
CA ALA A 112 3.61 -0.96 24.73
C ALA A 112 5.10 -1.28 24.54
N LEU A 113 5.46 -1.79 23.36
CA LEU A 113 6.83 -2.19 23.00
C LEU A 113 7.42 -3.34 23.82
N ALA A 114 6.64 -3.97 24.71
CA ALA A 114 7.09 -5.16 25.45
C ALA A 114 7.20 -6.43 24.59
N VAL A 115 6.68 -6.38 23.36
CA VAL A 115 6.84 -7.44 22.36
C VAL A 115 7.71 -6.88 21.23
N ASP A 116 8.92 -7.39 21.13
CA ASP A 116 9.92 -7.12 20.13
C ASP A 116 9.89 -8.17 19.00
N THR A 117 10.81 -8.01 18.05
CA THR A 117 10.91 -8.90 16.88
C THR A 117 11.50 -10.27 17.18
N ALA A 118 12.23 -10.44 18.29
CA ALA A 118 12.76 -11.72 18.73
C ALA A 118 11.68 -12.58 19.41
N GLU A 119 10.69 -11.96 20.05
CA GLU A 119 9.53 -12.66 20.63
C GLU A 119 8.46 -13.05 19.59
N LEU A 120 8.47 -12.39 18.43
CA LEU A 120 7.60 -12.72 17.30
C LEU A 120 8.32 -13.67 16.33
N ALA A 121 7.80 -14.90 16.20
CA ALA A 121 8.30 -15.81 15.17
C ALA A 121 8.17 -15.19 13.77
N ALA A 122 9.13 -15.47 12.89
CA ALA A 122 9.10 -14.96 11.51
C ALA A 122 7.78 -15.35 10.82
N GLY A 123 7.06 -14.35 10.29
CA GLY A 123 5.75 -14.56 9.66
C GLY A 123 4.56 -14.71 10.62
N ALA A 124 4.75 -14.60 11.94
CA ALA A 124 3.65 -14.65 12.91
C ALA A 124 2.66 -13.47 12.74
N VAL A 125 3.16 -12.31 12.29
CA VAL A 125 2.36 -11.15 11.91
C VAL A 125 2.01 -11.25 10.43
N GLU A 126 0.93 -11.96 10.12
CA GLU A 126 0.33 -11.99 8.79
C GLU A 126 -0.32 -10.64 8.45
N THR A 127 -0.55 -10.36 7.17
CA THR A 127 -1.13 -9.09 6.69
C THR A 127 -2.44 -8.70 7.40
N GLY A 128 -3.26 -9.69 7.80
CA GLY A 128 -4.51 -9.45 8.55
C GLY A 128 -4.32 -9.06 10.02
N LYS A 129 -3.11 -9.23 10.57
CA LYS A 129 -2.73 -8.86 11.95
C LYS A 129 -1.99 -7.51 12.02
N ILE A 130 -1.62 -6.95 10.87
CA ILE A 130 -1.18 -5.56 10.73
C ILE A 130 -2.41 -4.65 10.87
N VAL A 131 -2.22 -3.34 11.12
CA VAL A 131 -3.27 -2.34 10.90
C VAL A 131 -4.01 -2.65 9.61
N GLY A 132 -5.33 -2.82 9.67
CA GLY A 132 -6.14 -3.06 8.47
C GLY A 132 -5.93 -1.93 7.48
N ILE A 133 -5.21 -2.19 6.38
CA ILE A 133 -4.95 -1.21 5.35
C ILE A 133 -6.17 -1.21 4.42
N ALA A 134 -6.93 -0.12 4.40
CA ALA A 134 -8.06 0.03 3.49
C ALA A 134 -7.58 -0.06 2.03
N SER A 135 -8.44 -0.53 1.13
CA SER A 135 -8.12 -0.73 -0.28
C SER A 135 -7.42 0.47 -0.94
N GLY A 136 -6.35 0.20 -1.71
CA GLY A 136 -5.59 1.22 -2.45
C GLY A 136 -4.67 2.08 -1.58
N LYS A 137 -4.66 1.89 -0.25
CA LYS A 137 -3.71 2.56 0.63
C LYS A 137 -2.39 1.80 0.72
N ILE A 138 -1.31 2.53 0.96
CA ILE A 138 0.01 2.00 1.28
C ILE A 138 0.42 2.45 2.68
N LEU A 139 1.28 1.66 3.33
CA LEU A 139 1.92 2.08 4.57
C LEU A 139 3.20 2.82 4.23
N ILE A 140 3.33 4.07 4.68
CA ILE A 140 4.52 4.89 4.48
C ILE A 140 5.19 5.10 5.83
N GLY A 141 6.50 4.85 5.89
CA GLY A 141 7.33 5.25 7.01
C GLY A 141 7.55 6.76 6.98
N VAL A 142 7.26 7.44 8.08
CA VAL A 142 7.26 8.92 8.12
C VAL A 142 8.57 9.47 8.71
N ASP A 143 9.11 8.83 9.75
CA ASP A 143 10.32 9.26 10.46
C ASP A 143 11.21 8.11 10.96
N GLY A 144 10.98 6.88 10.49
CA GLY A 144 11.71 5.68 10.92
C GLY A 144 11.20 5.05 12.23
N THR A 145 10.17 5.61 12.88
CA THR A 145 9.53 5.02 14.07
C THR A 145 8.22 4.32 13.69
N SER A 146 8.10 3.02 14.01
CA SER A 146 6.94 2.20 13.63
C SER A 146 5.58 2.77 14.10
N SER A 147 5.56 3.45 15.26
CA SER A 147 4.36 4.08 15.81
C SER A 147 3.83 5.25 14.99
N ASN A 148 4.68 5.87 14.16
CA ASN A 148 4.34 7.03 13.35
C ASN A 148 4.04 6.67 11.89
N ASN A 149 4.20 5.40 11.51
CA ASN A 149 3.82 4.94 10.18
C ASN A 149 2.34 5.25 9.91
N THR A 150 2.04 5.76 8.73
CA THR A 150 0.69 6.17 8.35
C THR A 150 0.23 5.46 7.10
N THR A 151 -1.07 5.24 6.98
CA THR A 151 -1.66 4.69 5.76
C THR A 151 -2.10 5.83 4.86
N VAL A 152 -1.55 5.89 3.65
CA VAL A 152 -1.82 6.95 2.68
C VAL A 152 -2.49 6.35 1.46
N LEU A 153 -3.54 7.01 0.96
CA LEU A 153 -4.12 6.67 -0.34
C LEU A 153 -3.25 7.28 -1.43
N LEU A 154 -2.75 6.46 -2.37
CA LEU A 154 -2.15 6.99 -3.59
C LEU A 154 -3.23 7.73 -4.39
N SER A 155 -3.10 9.05 -4.52
CA SER A 155 -4.07 9.91 -5.17
C SER A 155 -3.41 11.11 -5.86
N GLY A 156 -4.14 11.74 -6.79
CA GLY A 156 -3.63 12.79 -7.66
C GLY A 156 -3.14 12.20 -8.98
N ASP A 157 -1.88 12.50 -9.30
CA ASP A 157 -1.23 12.09 -10.54
C ASP A 157 -1.02 10.58 -10.65
N VAL A 158 -0.82 9.91 -9.51
CA VAL A 158 -0.71 8.46 -9.43
C VAL A 158 -1.80 7.92 -8.53
N THR A 159 -2.57 6.95 -9.02
CA THR A 159 -3.58 6.23 -8.23
C THR A 159 -3.34 4.73 -8.27
N MET A 160 -3.75 4.02 -7.22
CA MET A 160 -3.68 2.55 -7.16
C MET A 160 -5.07 1.98 -6.86
N SER A 161 -5.51 1.01 -7.66
CA SER A 161 -6.76 0.29 -7.41
C SER A 161 -6.59 -0.81 -6.36
N ASN A 162 -7.71 -1.32 -5.84
CA ASN A 162 -7.71 -2.46 -4.91
C ASN A 162 -7.23 -3.79 -5.54
N ALA A 163 -7.10 -3.84 -6.87
CA ALA A 163 -6.54 -4.95 -7.62
C ALA A 163 -5.02 -4.79 -7.87
N GLY A 164 -4.39 -3.76 -7.29
CA GLY A 164 -2.97 -3.47 -7.46
C GLY A 164 -2.61 -2.78 -8.77
N VAL A 165 -3.59 -2.33 -9.55
CA VAL A 165 -3.33 -1.58 -10.79
C VAL A 165 -2.89 -0.16 -10.42
N VAL A 166 -1.69 0.22 -10.82
CA VAL A 166 -1.18 1.59 -10.73
C VAL A 166 -1.50 2.31 -12.03
N THR A 167 -2.13 3.47 -11.93
CA THR A 167 -2.42 4.33 -13.08
C THR A 167 -1.83 5.70 -12.87
N ILE A 168 -1.41 6.32 -13.97
CA ILE A 168 -0.95 7.71 -14.04
C ILE A 168 -2.04 8.49 -14.77
N ALA A 169 -2.47 9.63 -14.20
CA ALA A 169 -3.52 10.45 -14.78
C ALA A 169 -3.10 11.06 -16.13
N SER A 170 -4.08 11.35 -16.99
CA SER A 170 -3.79 12.06 -18.23
C SER A 170 -3.22 13.45 -17.91
N GLY A 171 -2.08 13.80 -18.53
CA GLY A 171 -1.40 15.06 -18.29
C GLY A 171 -0.57 15.13 -16.99
N ALA A 172 -0.51 14.06 -16.20
CA ALA A 172 0.32 14.01 -14.99
C ALA A 172 1.83 13.92 -15.28
N VAL A 173 2.20 13.51 -16.49
CA VAL A 173 3.60 13.49 -16.94
C VAL A 173 3.88 14.80 -17.66
N GLU A 174 4.64 15.68 -17.02
CA GLU A 174 5.12 16.92 -17.64
C GLU A 174 6.26 16.64 -18.63
N ASP A 175 6.54 17.57 -19.55
CA ASP A 175 7.64 17.48 -20.52
C ASP A 175 9.01 17.23 -19.85
N SER A 176 9.20 17.76 -18.64
CA SER A 176 10.40 17.58 -17.83
C SER A 176 10.53 16.17 -17.24
N MET A 177 9.41 15.45 -17.11
CA MET A 177 9.32 14.07 -16.61
C MET A 177 9.42 13.03 -17.74
N ILE A 178 9.18 13.45 -18.98
CA ILE A 178 9.52 12.67 -20.18
C ILE A 178 11.05 12.71 -20.32
N GLU A 179 11.69 11.54 -20.41
CA GLU A 179 13.13 11.43 -20.70
C GLU A 179 13.55 12.44 -21.77
N GLY A 180 14.54 13.30 -21.50
CA GLY A 180 14.86 14.47 -22.33
C GLY A 180 14.84 14.20 -23.84
N LEU A 181 14.14 15.04 -24.59
CA LEU A 181 14.11 15.02 -26.05
C LEU A 181 15.23 15.90 -26.60
N ALA A 182 15.91 15.43 -27.65
CA ALA A 182 16.86 16.25 -28.38
C ALA A 182 16.11 17.34 -29.18
N ASN A 183 16.84 18.37 -29.65
CA ASN A 183 16.27 19.38 -30.54
C ASN A 183 15.65 18.73 -31.79
N GLY A 184 14.42 19.12 -32.14
CA GLY A 184 13.68 18.57 -33.29
C GLY A 184 13.24 17.11 -33.10
N ALA A 185 13.35 16.55 -31.89
CA ALA A 185 12.88 15.22 -31.59
C ALA A 185 11.42 15.22 -31.15
N ILE A 186 10.68 14.25 -31.68
CA ILE A 186 9.30 13.96 -31.32
C ILE A 186 9.21 12.54 -30.77
N ILE A 187 8.13 12.25 -30.04
CA ILE A 187 7.77 10.89 -29.68
C ILE A 187 6.76 10.41 -30.71
N VAL A 188 7.09 9.33 -31.41
CA VAL A 188 6.18 8.66 -32.34
C VAL A 188 5.81 7.29 -31.80
N GLY A 189 4.53 6.95 -31.90
CA GLY A 189 4.08 5.57 -31.68
C GLY A 189 4.58 4.68 -32.82
N SER A 190 5.25 3.59 -32.49
CA SER A 190 5.81 2.64 -33.47
C SER A 190 4.95 1.40 -33.68
N ASP A 191 4.10 1.01 -32.72
CA ASP A 191 3.30 -0.22 -32.80
C ASP A 191 1.87 -0.14 -32.23
N GLY A 192 1.43 1.05 -31.79
CA GLY A 192 0.09 1.27 -31.24
C GLY A 192 -0.13 0.74 -29.81
N THR A 193 0.93 0.28 -29.12
CA THR A 193 0.88 -0.11 -27.72
C THR A 193 1.37 1.02 -26.79
N PRO A 194 0.94 1.06 -25.52
CA PRO A 194 1.42 2.06 -24.56
C PRO A 194 2.95 2.06 -24.32
N GLY A 195 3.65 0.96 -24.63
CA GLY A 195 5.10 0.83 -24.48
C GLY A 195 5.91 1.01 -25.77
N GLY A 196 5.27 0.99 -26.94
CA GLY A 196 5.95 1.07 -28.23
C GLY A 196 6.03 2.49 -28.76
N ASN A 197 6.64 3.39 -27.99
CA ASN A 197 6.93 4.75 -28.40
C ASN A 197 8.43 4.90 -28.62
N THR A 198 8.84 5.55 -29.73
CA THR A 198 10.24 5.79 -30.05
C THR A 198 10.50 7.29 -30.15
N LYS A 199 11.65 7.73 -29.65
CA LYS A 199 12.15 9.08 -29.88
C LYS A 199 12.72 9.17 -31.29
N VAL A 200 12.20 10.09 -32.09
CA VAL A 200 12.67 10.29 -33.46
C VAL A 200 13.00 11.75 -33.65
N THR A 201 14.27 12.03 -34.01
CA THR A 201 14.64 13.32 -34.55
C THR A 201 14.13 13.41 -35.98
N VAL A 202 13.29 14.40 -36.26
CA VAL A 202 12.80 14.65 -37.62
C VAL A 202 13.98 15.11 -38.48
N THR A 203 14.44 14.23 -39.38
CA THR A 203 15.61 14.44 -40.25
C THR A 203 15.39 13.82 -41.63
N GLY A 204 16.25 14.20 -42.59
CA GLY A 204 16.16 13.77 -43.99
C GLY A 204 15.48 14.86 -44.84
N ASP A 205 14.47 14.48 -45.61
CA ASP A 205 13.73 15.40 -46.48
C ASP A 205 12.90 16.41 -45.70
N ILE A 206 12.57 16.10 -44.45
CA ILE A 206 11.93 17.03 -43.51
C ILE A 206 12.87 17.21 -42.32
N ALA A 207 13.13 18.46 -41.96
CA ALA A 207 13.80 18.82 -40.72
C ALA A 207 12.96 19.82 -39.95
N MET A 208 12.95 19.70 -38.62
CA MET A 208 12.28 20.62 -37.70
C MET A 208 13.28 21.13 -36.66
N ASP A 209 13.31 22.43 -36.42
CA ASP A 209 14.14 23.02 -35.36
C ASP A 209 13.38 23.22 -34.03
N SER A 210 14.11 23.70 -33.01
CA SER A 210 13.59 23.92 -31.64
C SER A 210 12.56 25.06 -31.55
N SER A 211 12.39 25.84 -32.63
CA SER A 211 11.37 26.87 -32.73
C SER A 211 10.13 26.37 -33.49
N GLY A 212 10.11 25.11 -33.92
CA GLY A 212 9.02 24.49 -34.67
C GLY A 212 9.03 24.83 -36.16
N VAL A 213 10.08 25.49 -36.66
CA VAL A 213 10.22 25.75 -38.10
C VAL A 213 10.48 24.43 -38.81
N THR A 214 9.61 24.10 -39.77
CA THR A 214 9.74 22.89 -40.60
C THR A 214 10.27 23.26 -41.96
N THR A 215 11.39 22.66 -42.34
CA THR A 215 12.02 22.82 -43.67
C THR A 215 11.91 21.52 -44.45
N TRP A 216 11.59 21.63 -45.74
CA TRP A 216 11.65 20.52 -46.67
C TRP A 216 12.93 20.61 -47.50
N GLY A 217 13.80 19.59 -47.41
CA GLY A 217 15.06 19.48 -48.15
C GLY A 217 15.04 18.45 -49.28
N GLY A 218 13.95 17.69 -49.44
CA GLY A 218 13.77 16.73 -50.54
C GLY A 218 13.61 17.40 -51.91
N ALA A 219 13.82 16.63 -52.99
CA ALA A 219 13.81 17.13 -54.36
C ALA A 219 12.43 17.67 -54.81
N ASP A 220 11.36 17.01 -54.38
CA ASP A 220 9.98 17.30 -54.79
C ASP A 220 9.07 17.46 -53.57
N ILE A 221 8.04 18.32 -53.71
CA ILE A 221 6.93 18.45 -52.74
C ILE A 221 5.65 18.00 -53.47
N ASP A 222 5.18 16.80 -53.15
CA ASP A 222 3.94 16.25 -53.73
C ASP A 222 2.70 16.78 -52.98
N LEU A 223 2.09 17.85 -53.50
CA LEU A 223 0.81 18.35 -53.00
C LEU A 223 -0.37 17.78 -53.79
N GLY A 224 -1.40 17.30 -53.09
CA GLY A 224 -2.64 16.79 -53.72
C GLY A 224 -2.64 15.31 -54.09
N SER A 225 -1.65 14.52 -53.62
CA SER A 225 -1.55 13.07 -53.88
C SER A 225 -2.73 12.24 -53.35
N SER A 226 -3.59 12.81 -52.50
CA SER A 226 -4.84 12.20 -52.01
C SER A 226 -6.00 12.27 -53.02
N GLY A 227 -5.79 12.85 -54.20
CA GLY A 227 -6.83 13.02 -55.23
C GLY A 227 -7.72 14.26 -55.03
N ALA A 228 -7.46 15.06 -53.99
CA ALA A 228 -8.02 16.40 -53.85
C ALA A 228 -7.06 17.43 -54.48
N VAL A 229 -7.63 18.44 -55.13
CA VAL A 229 -6.85 19.54 -55.74
C VAL A 229 -5.97 20.20 -54.68
N GLY A 230 -4.65 20.08 -54.81
CA GLY A 230 -3.70 20.84 -54.01
C GLY A 230 -3.49 22.25 -54.59
N SER A 231 -3.25 23.24 -53.73
CA SER A 231 -2.78 24.57 -54.12
C SER A 231 -1.43 24.85 -53.47
N VAL A 232 -0.46 25.34 -54.23
CA VAL A 232 0.77 25.92 -53.68
C VAL A 232 0.55 27.43 -53.58
N ASP A 233 0.59 27.96 -52.37
CA ASP A 233 0.46 29.38 -52.08
C ASP A 233 1.79 29.90 -51.52
N ILE A 234 2.50 30.76 -52.26
CA ILE A 234 3.76 31.36 -51.81
C ILE A 234 3.52 32.85 -51.53
N PHE A 235 3.86 33.26 -50.30
CA PHE A 235 3.72 34.64 -49.85
C PHE A 235 5.09 35.28 -49.62
N PRO A 236 5.30 36.53 -50.04
CA PRO A 236 6.60 37.20 -49.90
C PRO A 236 6.93 37.57 -48.45
N THR A 237 5.92 37.83 -47.59
CA THR A 237 6.12 38.13 -46.15
C THR A 237 4.87 37.88 -45.29
N THR A 238 3.66 38.10 -45.83
CA THR A 238 2.37 37.85 -45.16
C THR A 238 1.30 37.54 -46.22
N ALA A 239 0.22 36.84 -45.84
CA ALA A 239 -0.80 36.38 -46.79
C ALA A 239 -1.53 37.51 -47.56
N SER A 240 -1.45 38.75 -47.08
CA SER A 240 -2.23 39.89 -47.58
C SER A 240 -1.50 40.77 -48.61
N ARG A 241 -0.23 40.50 -48.94
CA ARG A 241 0.61 41.40 -49.77
C ARG A 241 0.98 40.84 -51.14
N GLY A 242 0.17 39.92 -51.65
CA GLY A 242 0.39 39.24 -52.93
C GLY A 242 0.74 37.78 -52.73
N LYS A 243 0.27 36.94 -53.65
CA LYS A 243 0.46 35.50 -53.63
C LYS A 243 0.89 35.04 -55.03
N LEU A 244 1.92 34.22 -55.10
CA LEU A 244 2.10 33.34 -56.26
C LEU A 244 1.33 32.05 -55.99
N ALA A 245 0.27 31.81 -56.77
CA ALA A 245 -0.58 30.64 -56.63
C ALA A 245 -0.44 29.73 -57.84
N PHE A 246 -0.17 28.46 -57.59
CA PHE A 246 -0.36 27.40 -58.58
C PHE A 246 -1.67 26.67 -58.22
N LEU A 247 -2.71 26.91 -59.02
CA LEU A 247 -4.05 26.37 -58.81
C LEU A 247 -4.45 25.48 -59.97
N ALA A 248 -4.69 24.20 -59.70
CA ALA A 248 -5.41 23.33 -60.62
C ALA A 248 -6.91 23.56 -60.44
N THR A 249 -7.66 23.75 -61.53
CA THR A 249 -9.13 23.87 -61.47
C THR A 249 -9.76 22.54 -61.88
N ASN A 250 -10.53 21.92 -60.99
CA ASN A 250 -11.27 20.67 -61.26
C ASN A 250 -12.49 20.90 -62.14
N THR A 251 -12.28 21.39 -63.37
CA THR A 251 -13.34 21.69 -64.33
C THR A 251 -13.16 20.96 -65.65
N SER A 252 -12.14 20.11 -65.78
CA SER A 252 -11.85 19.37 -67.02
C SER A 252 -11.70 17.88 -66.71
N SER A 253 -12.28 17.03 -67.57
CA SER A 253 -12.43 15.58 -67.37
C SER A 253 -11.15 14.75 -67.63
N GLY A 254 -9.95 15.33 -67.52
CA GLY A 254 -8.69 14.66 -67.80
C GLY A 254 -7.49 15.26 -67.08
N ASP A 255 -6.37 14.54 -67.09
CA ASP A 255 -5.11 14.97 -66.46
C ASP A 255 -4.48 16.13 -67.26
N HIS A 256 -4.17 17.23 -66.58
CA HIS A 256 -3.52 18.40 -67.17
C HIS A 256 -2.19 18.67 -66.48
N THR A 257 -1.10 18.75 -67.25
CA THR A 257 0.23 19.12 -66.75
C THR A 257 0.60 20.53 -67.25
N LEU A 258 0.80 21.47 -66.33
CA LEU A 258 1.50 22.72 -66.61
C LEU A 258 2.97 22.55 -66.27
N THR A 259 3.83 22.48 -67.28
CA THR A 259 5.28 22.48 -67.08
C THR A 259 5.83 23.88 -67.35
N ILE A 260 6.33 24.54 -66.29
CA ILE A 260 7.13 25.76 -66.43
C ILE A 260 8.59 25.34 -66.43
N THR A 261 9.21 25.31 -67.61
CA THR A 261 10.64 25.01 -67.76
C THR A 261 11.42 26.30 -67.89
N ASN A 262 12.31 26.56 -66.94
CA ASN A 262 13.33 27.58 -67.12
C ASN A 262 14.56 26.91 -67.74
N ALA A 263 15.00 27.37 -68.92
CA ALA A 263 16.23 26.88 -69.53
C ALA A 263 17.44 27.22 -68.63
N ALA A 264 18.57 26.54 -68.82
CA ALA A 264 19.79 26.89 -68.12
C ALA A 264 20.19 28.34 -68.46
N HIS A 265 20.32 29.19 -67.44
CA HIS A 265 20.73 30.58 -67.59
C HIS A 265 22.14 30.77 -67.03
N ASP A 266 22.98 31.53 -67.73
CA ASP A 266 24.34 31.87 -67.28
C ASP A 266 24.35 33.09 -66.32
N GLY A 267 23.30 33.22 -65.50
CA GLY A 267 23.13 34.38 -64.60
C GLY A 267 21.73 34.50 -63.99
N ALA A 268 21.55 35.49 -63.12
CA ALA A 268 20.26 35.82 -62.52
C ALA A 268 19.44 36.70 -63.47
N TYR A 269 18.25 36.24 -63.87
CA TYR A 269 17.32 36.98 -64.72
C TYR A 269 15.99 37.17 -63.98
N THR A 270 15.41 38.36 -64.08
CA THR A 270 14.07 38.64 -63.56
C THR A 270 13.07 38.65 -64.71
N TYR A 271 12.13 37.70 -64.67
CA TYR A 271 10.99 37.68 -65.58
C TYR A 271 9.81 38.39 -64.91
N THR A 272 9.45 39.56 -65.44
CA THR A 272 8.33 40.34 -64.91
C THR A 272 7.10 40.09 -65.78
N ILE A 273 6.02 39.59 -65.17
CA ILE A 273 4.69 39.63 -65.78
C ILE A 273 4.11 41.00 -65.42
N PRO A 274 3.85 41.88 -66.40
CA PRO A 274 3.24 43.18 -66.14
C PRO A 274 1.84 43.01 -65.54
N ASP A 275 1.44 43.98 -64.72
CA ASP A 275 0.03 44.10 -64.35
C ASP A 275 -0.83 44.45 -65.58
N ALA A 276 -2.16 44.34 -65.46
CA ALA A 276 -3.09 44.58 -66.57
C ALA A 276 -3.06 46.03 -67.11
N THR A 277 -2.43 46.96 -66.41
CA THR A 277 -2.33 48.38 -66.76
C THR A 277 -0.92 48.82 -67.15
N ALA A 278 0.08 47.95 -67.00
CA ALA A 278 1.47 48.27 -67.30
C ALA A 278 1.71 48.30 -68.81
N SER A 279 2.52 49.27 -69.27
CA SER A 279 2.81 49.51 -70.68
C SER A 279 3.83 48.53 -71.30
N THR A 280 4.03 47.35 -70.69
CA THR A 280 4.97 46.33 -71.17
C THR A 280 4.22 45.06 -71.57
N THR A 281 4.75 44.33 -72.54
CA THR A 281 4.08 43.16 -73.12
C THR A 281 4.67 41.87 -72.56
N PHE A 282 3.81 40.96 -72.06
CA PHE A 282 4.19 39.56 -71.85
C PHE A 282 3.90 38.77 -73.13
N LEU A 283 4.94 38.23 -73.76
CA LEU A 283 4.82 37.56 -75.03
C LEU A 283 4.60 36.06 -74.85
N MET A 284 3.44 35.56 -75.28
CA MET A 284 3.16 34.13 -75.38
C MET A 284 3.26 33.71 -76.85
N ALA A 285 4.33 33.01 -77.21
CA ALA A 285 4.45 32.38 -78.53
C ALA A 285 4.11 30.90 -78.41
N VAL A 286 3.18 30.40 -79.22
CA VAL A 286 2.98 28.97 -79.41
C VAL A 286 4.03 28.44 -80.39
N GLY A 287 4.59 27.26 -80.11
CA GLY A 287 5.80 26.73 -80.75
C GLY A 287 5.88 26.95 -82.27
N GLY A 288 6.94 27.64 -82.71
CA GLY A 288 7.28 27.85 -84.12
C GLY A 288 6.80 29.15 -84.76
N GLN A 289 6.00 29.98 -84.07
CA GLN A 289 5.60 31.29 -84.60
C GLN A 289 6.48 32.41 -84.04
N SER A 290 7.18 33.13 -84.92
CA SER A 290 7.77 34.42 -84.59
C SER A 290 6.62 35.43 -84.43
N PRO A 291 6.39 36.01 -83.26
CA PRO A 291 5.23 36.86 -83.03
C PRO A 291 5.31 38.11 -83.90
N VAL A 292 4.29 38.30 -84.75
CA VAL A 292 4.15 39.47 -85.60
C VAL A 292 3.43 40.55 -84.80
N PHE A 293 4.17 41.56 -84.33
CA PHE A 293 3.57 42.75 -83.74
C PHE A 293 3.03 43.66 -84.86
N THR A 294 1.71 43.80 -84.96
CA THR A 294 1.12 44.93 -85.70
C THR A 294 0.95 46.07 -84.71
N ASN A 295 1.90 47.00 -84.67
CA ASN A 295 1.70 48.26 -83.97
C ASN A 295 0.64 49.07 -84.73
N VAL A 296 -0.63 48.99 -84.29
CA VAL A 296 -1.62 50.01 -84.65
C VAL A 296 -1.38 51.18 -83.72
N TYR A 297 -0.46 52.07 -84.11
CA TYR A 297 -0.48 53.43 -83.56
C TYR A 297 -1.72 54.12 -84.12
N ALA A 298 -2.79 54.20 -83.33
CA ALA A 298 -3.82 55.20 -83.57
C ALA A 298 -3.17 56.56 -83.28
N GLY A 299 -2.78 57.26 -84.35
CA GLY A 299 -2.33 58.65 -84.24
C GLY A 299 -3.42 59.48 -83.56
N ALA A 300 -3.05 60.19 -82.50
CA ALA A 300 -3.81 61.31 -82.01
C ALA A 300 -3.55 62.50 -82.96
N ASP A 301 -4.64 63.01 -83.51
CA ASP A 301 -4.85 64.26 -84.28
C ASP A 301 -3.91 64.61 -85.44
#